data_AF-A0A6S7GK11-F1
#
_entry.id   AF-A0A6S7GK11-F1
#
_cell.length_a   1.000
_cell.length_b   1.000
_cell.length_c   1.000
_cell.angle_alpha   90.00
_cell.angle_beta   90.00
_cell.angle_gamma   90.00
#
_symmetry.space_group_name_H-M   'P 1'
#
loop_
_entity.id
_entity.type
_entity.pdbx_description
1 polymer ?
#
loop_
_entity_poly.entity_id
_entity_poly.type
_entity_poly.pdbx_seq_one_letter_code
_entity_poly.pdbx_strand_id
1 'polypeptide(L)'
;MSHFYSTPTVTAPLGRSDHHVINWSRNTDSAACLIKKGITKRKVRRFTQSSCAAFGRWCSDHVWFSDVQHPDSATALASSFTSELSSAIDLFFPTKTIKIHATDKPWMTPMLKQLIIQRQRAFHSGDRAVWLHHRDKVQREISSQKHTYYARKIQNLKNSNPRQWWNYIKQITGKEKSTPNFDITSDGVPMSDLELCGKLNEHFLSASADLPPLDLAFDRINHNILIAKLIVLGVRRCLIPWICDFLSNRRQAVKINEFRSEWAYVNGGVPQGKKLGPILFLVMINDLKMKSLNSFHWKYVDDVTISEVIKETEESRLQTELNELQQWACENDMKLNGLKCKKMVVSFLRQSDNYTPLHINDQQLELVTSFKILGLTINNHLKWNDNVAIIVKKRRNAFTSFGCCVDLEFHPLTCSQSITP
;
A
#
# COMPACT_ATOMS: atom_id res chain seq x y z
N MET A 1 -2.10 -41.88 -4.21
CA MET A 1 -0.75 -42.09 -3.63
C MET A 1 0.03 -43.21 -4.32
N SER A 2 -0.63 -44.22 -4.90
CA SER A 2 -0.02 -45.36 -5.62
C SER A 2 0.93 -45.00 -6.78
N HIS A 3 0.85 -43.81 -7.34
CA HIS A 3 1.75 -43.37 -8.42
C HIS A 3 3.14 -42.94 -7.93
N PHE A 4 3.29 -42.61 -6.64
CA PHE A 4 4.53 -42.04 -6.10
C PHE A 4 5.34 -43.03 -5.24
N TYR A 5 4.69 -44.08 -4.75
CA TYR A 5 5.27 -45.08 -3.87
C TYR A 5 4.91 -46.48 -4.34
N SER A 6 5.83 -47.43 -4.13
CA SER A 6 5.65 -48.86 -4.41
C SER A 6 4.53 -49.46 -3.55
N THR A 7 4.07 -50.68 -3.82
CA THR A 7 3.10 -51.32 -2.91
C THR A 7 3.78 -51.60 -1.55
N PRO A 8 3.17 -51.24 -0.40
CA PRO A 8 3.80 -51.43 0.90
C PRO A 8 4.06 -52.92 1.16
N THR A 9 5.27 -53.26 1.60
CA THR A 9 5.67 -54.62 1.95
C THR A 9 5.78 -54.77 3.46
N VAL A 10 5.13 -55.80 4.00
CA VAL A 10 5.14 -56.08 5.44
C VAL A 10 6.27 -57.05 5.73
N THR A 11 7.18 -56.69 6.63
CA THR A 11 8.32 -57.50 7.07
C THR A 11 8.18 -57.90 8.54
N ALA A 12 8.97 -58.89 8.95
CA ALA A 12 8.98 -59.40 10.31
C ALA A 12 9.23 -58.27 11.35
N PRO A 13 8.67 -58.40 12.56
CA PRO A 13 8.87 -57.42 13.63
C PRO A 13 10.34 -57.22 13.97
N LEU A 14 10.71 -55.98 14.32
CA LEU A 14 12.07 -55.67 14.78
C LEU A 14 12.23 -56.09 16.24
N GLY A 15 13.11 -57.05 16.50
CA GLY A 15 13.43 -57.52 17.85
C GLY A 15 12.30 -58.35 18.47
N ARG A 16 11.91 -58.03 19.71
CA ARG A 16 10.82 -58.71 20.45
C ARG A 16 9.46 -58.03 20.30
N SER A 17 9.32 -57.08 19.37
CA SER A 17 8.04 -56.42 19.11
C SER A 17 7.06 -57.39 18.47
N ASP A 18 5.78 -57.25 18.79
CA ASP A 18 4.65 -57.94 18.19
C ASP A 18 4.03 -57.16 17.01
N HIS A 19 4.59 -55.99 16.66
CA HIS A 19 4.14 -55.16 15.55
C HIS A 19 4.95 -55.43 14.28
N HIS A 20 4.25 -55.65 13.17
CA HIS A 20 4.86 -55.82 11.86
C HIS A 20 5.42 -54.50 11.31
N VAL A 21 6.57 -54.57 10.66
CA VAL A 21 7.18 -53.39 10.05
C VAL A 21 6.69 -53.28 8.61
N ILE A 22 6.17 -52.12 8.23
CA ILE A 22 5.71 -51.86 6.85
C ILE A 22 6.74 -50.97 6.15
N ASN A 23 7.37 -51.52 5.11
CA ASN A 23 8.30 -50.81 4.25
C ASN A 23 7.58 -50.23 3.03
N TRP A 24 7.75 -48.93 2.81
CA TRP A 24 7.14 -48.23 1.69
C TRP A 24 8.18 -47.37 0.97
N SER A 25 8.58 -47.75 -0.24
CA SER A 25 9.65 -47.08 -0.99
C SER A 25 9.10 -46.19 -2.09
N ARG A 26 9.78 -45.07 -2.36
CA ARG A 26 9.39 -44.14 -3.43
C ARG A 26 9.79 -44.70 -4.79
N ASN A 27 8.89 -44.66 -5.78
CA ASN A 27 9.21 -45.06 -7.15
C ASN A 27 10.24 -44.07 -7.74
N THR A 28 11.47 -44.56 -8.01
CA THR A 28 12.58 -43.75 -8.53
C THR A 28 12.47 -43.43 -10.01
N ASP A 29 11.56 -44.08 -10.74
CA ASP A 29 11.39 -43.92 -12.19
C ASP A 29 10.49 -42.74 -12.58
N SER A 30 9.94 -42.01 -11.60
CA SER A 30 9.30 -40.72 -11.89
C SER A 30 10.37 -39.64 -12.08
N ALA A 31 11.06 -39.67 -13.21
CA ALA A 31 11.92 -38.60 -13.73
C ALA A 31 11.13 -37.32 -14.09
N ALA A 32 9.88 -37.18 -13.65
CA ALA A 32 9.00 -36.07 -13.91
C ALA A 32 8.99 -35.06 -12.75
N CYS A 33 10.14 -34.50 -12.37
CA CYS A 33 10.15 -33.21 -11.65
C CYS A 33 11.51 -32.51 -11.65
N LEU A 34 12.05 -32.15 -12.82
CA LEU A 34 13.00 -31.05 -12.92
C LEU A 34 12.78 -30.30 -14.24
N ILE A 35 11.70 -29.51 -14.30
CA ILE A 35 11.60 -28.47 -15.33
C ILE A 35 12.79 -27.52 -15.11
N LYS A 36 13.83 -27.63 -15.95
CA LYS A 36 14.94 -26.65 -15.98
C LYS A 36 14.36 -25.32 -16.44
N LYS A 37 13.90 -24.48 -15.51
CA LYS A 37 13.47 -23.11 -15.81
C LYS A 37 14.67 -22.34 -16.38
N GLY A 38 14.57 -21.92 -17.64
CA GLY A 38 15.65 -21.29 -18.40
C GLY A 38 16.17 -19.97 -17.83
N ILE A 39 17.36 -19.57 -18.26
CA ILE A 39 17.98 -18.27 -17.95
C ILE A 39 17.14 -17.17 -18.59
N THR A 40 16.60 -16.26 -17.79
CA THR A 40 15.82 -15.11 -18.26
C THR A 40 16.67 -13.85 -18.24
N LYS A 41 16.72 -13.11 -19.35
CA LYS A 41 17.36 -11.78 -19.40
C LYS A 41 16.35 -10.71 -19.02
N ARG A 42 16.69 -9.81 -18.10
CA ARG A 42 15.85 -8.66 -17.73
C ARG A 42 16.60 -7.35 -17.92
N LYS A 43 15.95 -6.38 -18.57
CA LYS A 43 16.39 -4.98 -18.63
C LYS A 43 16.05 -4.29 -17.30
N VAL A 44 17.03 -3.65 -16.67
CA VAL A 44 16.88 -2.91 -15.40
C VAL A 44 17.58 -1.56 -15.48
N ARG A 45 17.02 -0.53 -14.85
CA ARG A 45 17.68 0.77 -14.64
C ARG A 45 18.08 0.91 -13.18
N ARG A 46 19.26 1.47 -12.91
CA ARG A 46 19.75 1.68 -11.54
C ARG A 46 19.61 3.15 -11.17
N PHE A 47 18.80 3.44 -10.16
CA PHE A 47 18.57 4.78 -9.63
C PHE A 47 19.50 5.02 -8.43
N THR A 48 20.74 5.39 -8.70
CA THR A 48 21.68 5.74 -7.62
C THR A 48 21.36 7.14 -7.10
N GLN A 49 21.73 7.44 -5.85
CA GLN A 49 21.47 8.75 -5.25
C GLN A 49 22.17 9.89 -6.04
N SER A 50 23.38 9.65 -6.56
CA SER A 50 24.08 10.61 -7.42
C SER A 50 23.38 10.81 -8.77
N SER A 51 22.91 9.72 -9.41
CA SER A 51 22.13 9.81 -10.66
C SER A 51 20.82 10.56 -10.46
N CYS A 52 20.10 10.31 -9.36
CA CYS A 52 18.87 11.02 -9.02
C CYS A 52 19.11 12.51 -8.76
N ALA A 53 20.17 12.86 -8.03
CA ALA A 53 20.53 14.26 -7.77
C ALA A 53 20.95 14.99 -9.06
N ALA A 54 21.70 14.34 -9.94
CA ALA A 54 22.08 14.90 -11.24
C ALA A 54 20.87 15.10 -12.16
N PHE A 55 19.96 14.12 -12.23
CA PHE A 55 18.70 14.24 -12.96
C PHE A 55 17.82 15.37 -12.40
N GLY A 56 17.73 15.51 -11.07
CA GLY A 56 16.97 16.58 -10.43
C GLY A 56 17.50 17.98 -10.73
N ARG A 57 18.83 18.16 -10.75
CA ARG A 57 19.46 19.41 -11.20
C ARG A 57 19.16 19.69 -12.67
N TRP A 58 19.37 18.69 -13.53
CA TRP A 58 19.04 18.81 -14.95
C TRP A 58 17.58 19.24 -15.16
N CYS A 59 16.60 18.59 -14.53
CA CYS A 59 15.19 18.98 -14.65
C CYS A 59 14.91 20.42 -14.20
N SER A 60 15.67 20.92 -13.22
CA SER A 60 15.50 22.27 -12.67
C SER A 60 16.05 23.35 -13.60
N ASP A 61 17.17 23.05 -14.26
CA ASP A 61 17.90 23.97 -15.13
C ASP A 61 17.49 23.84 -16.62
N HIS A 62 16.80 22.75 -16.98
CA HIS A 62 16.42 22.47 -18.37
C HIS A 62 15.35 23.44 -18.88
N VAL A 63 15.64 24.06 -20.04
CA VAL A 63 14.73 24.97 -20.72
C VAL A 63 13.79 24.18 -21.61
N TRP A 64 12.62 23.88 -21.07
CA TRP A 64 11.56 23.16 -21.76
C TRP A 64 11.03 23.95 -22.96
N PHE A 65 10.74 23.26 -24.06
CA PHE A 65 10.08 23.82 -25.26
C PHE A 65 10.89 24.88 -25.99
N SER A 66 12.22 24.89 -25.82
CA SER A 66 13.13 25.83 -26.51
C SER A 66 13.05 25.72 -28.04
N ASP A 67 12.77 24.53 -28.57
CA ASP A 67 12.66 24.27 -30.01
C ASP A 67 11.24 24.46 -30.56
N VAL A 68 10.26 24.78 -29.71
CA VAL A 68 8.85 24.90 -30.12
C VAL A 68 8.47 26.38 -30.20
N GLN A 69 8.86 27.03 -31.30
CA GLN A 69 8.59 28.46 -31.50
C GLN A 69 7.08 28.75 -31.69
N HIS A 70 6.32 27.81 -32.27
CA HIS A 70 4.87 27.87 -32.40
C HIS A 70 4.26 26.45 -32.31
N PRO A 71 3.71 26.03 -31.17
CA PRO A 71 3.08 24.72 -31.07
C PRO A 71 1.73 24.70 -31.78
N ASP A 72 1.63 23.93 -32.86
CA ASP A 72 0.37 23.75 -33.62
C ASP A 72 -0.72 23.04 -32.78
N SER A 73 -0.35 22.36 -31.68
CA SER A 73 -1.29 21.73 -30.73
C SER A 73 -0.64 21.34 -29.39
N ALA A 74 -1.46 21.15 -28.35
CA ALA A 74 -1.02 20.60 -27.05
C ALA A 74 -0.35 19.21 -27.17
N THR A 75 -0.75 18.42 -28.18
CA THR A 75 -0.17 17.11 -28.47
C THR A 75 1.29 17.22 -28.95
N ALA A 76 1.63 18.26 -29.70
CA ALA A 76 3.00 18.52 -30.16
C ALA A 76 3.91 18.85 -28.96
N LEU A 77 3.44 19.70 -28.04
CA LEU A 77 4.17 20.03 -26.81
C LEU A 77 4.38 18.78 -25.92
N ALA A 78 3.34 17.97 -25.74
CA ALA A 78 3.44 16.73 -24.96
C ALA A 78 4.45 15.74 -25.57
N SER A 79 4.50 15.66 -26.89
CA SER A 79 5.45 14.81 -27.60
C SER A 79 6.89 15.29 -27.45
N SER A 80 7.14 16.60 -27.59
CA SER A 80 8.47 17.19 -27.36
C SER A 80 8.95 16.94 -25.93
N PHE A 81 8.11 17.28 -24.94
CA PHE A 81 8.41 17.05 -23.53
C PHE A 81 8.73 15.59 -23.22
N THR A 82 7.91 14.67 -23.74
CA THR A 82 8.10 13.23 -23.50
C THR A 82 9.38 12.73 -24.15
N SER A 83 9.74 13.24 -25.32
CA SER A 83 10.97 12.90 -26.03
C SER A 83 12.21 13.37 -25.27
N GLU A 84 12.24 14.65 -24.87
CA GLU A 84 13.33 15.25 -24.09
C GLU A 84 13.50 14.53 -22.74
N LEU A 85 12.39 14.29 -22.04
CA LEU A 85 12.41 13.59 -20.75
C LEU A 85 12.86 12.13 -20.89
N SER A 86 12.42 11.43 -21.94
CA SER A 86 12.84 10.04 -22.18
C SER A 86 14.33 9.95 -22.49
N SER A 87 14.83 10.89 -23.30
CA SER A 87 16.25 11.00 -23.62
C SER A 87 17.09 11.27 -22.37
N ALA A 88 16.63 12.17 -21.49
CA ALA A 88 17.28 12.40 -20.20
C ALA A 88 17.22 11.16 -19.29
N ILE A 89 16.09 10.46 -19.23
CA ILE A 89 15.98 9.20 -18.46
C ILE A 89 16.98 8.16 -18.97
N ASP A 90 17.18 8.07 -20.28
CA ASP A 90 18.16 7.17 -20.88
C ASP A 90 19.60 7.56 -20.55
N LEU A 91 19.90 8.86 -20.56
CA LEU A 91 21.21 9.39 -20.20
C LEU A 91 21.54 9.16 -18.71
N PHE A 92 20.65 9.55 -17.80
CA PHE A 92 20.90 9.52 -16.35
C PHE A 92 20.68 8.14 -15.74
N PHE A 93 19.82 7.30 -16.34
CA PHE A 93 19.48 5.97 -15.83
C PHE A 93 19.64 4.90 -16.91
N PRO A 94 20.85 4.65 -17.43
CA PRO A 94 21.06 3.74 -18.56
C PRO A 94 20.57 2.32 -18.26
N THR A 95 19.92 1.72 -19.25
CA THR A 95 19.39 0.36 -19.12
C THR A 95 20.52 -0.66 -19.15
N LYS A 96 20.57 -1.54 -18.13
CA LYS A 96 21.48 -2.69 -18.07
C LYS A 96 20.71 -3.99 -18.21
N THR A 97 21.27 -4.95 -18.93
CA THR A 97 20.71 -6.30 -19.05
C THR A 97 21.36 -7.20 -18.01
N ILE A 98 20.56 -7.81 -17.14
CA ILE A 98 21.02 -8.81 -16.19
C ILE A 98 20.47 -10.20 -16.55
N LYS A 99 21.29 -11.24 -16.34
CA LYS A 99 20.87 -12.65 -16.44
C LYS A 99 20.30 -13.08 -15.09
N ILE A 100 19.10 -13.67 -15.10
CA ILE A 100 18.42 -14.19 -13.92
C ILE A 100 18.26 -15.70 -14.13
N HIS A 101 18.78 -16.50 -13.21
CA HIS A 101 18.48 -17.92 -13.19
C HIS A 101 17.24 -18.13 -12.32
N ALA A 102 16.24 -18.83 -12.84
CA ALA A 102 14.97 -19.02 -12.14
C ALA A 102 15.06 -19.82 -10.83
N THR A 103 16.17 -20.52 -10.60
CA THR A 103 16.48 -21.26 -9.36
C THR A 103 17.41 -20.51 -8.41
N ASP A 104 17.98 -19.38 -8.83
CA ASP A 104 18.85 -18.58 -7.96
C ASP A 104 18.01 -17.94 -6.86
N LYS A 105 18.30 -18.32 -5.63
CA LYS A 105 17.77 -17.63 -4.46
C LYS A 105 18.31 -16.19 -4.47
N PRO A 106 17.53 -15.19 -4.03
CA PRO A 106 17.87 -13.79 -4.25
C PRO A 106 19.11 -13.29 -3.46
N TRP A 107 19.59 -14.09 -2.50
CA TRP A 107 20.84 -13.88 -1.76
C TRP A 107 22.05 -14.63 -2.37
N MET A 108 21.89 -15.27 -3.53
CA MET A 108 22.98 -15.96 -4.23
C MET A 108 23.94 -14.95 -4.86
N THR A 109 25.24 -15.07 -4.53
CA THR A 109 26.31 -14.24 -5.10
C THR A 109 27.24 -15.08 -5.99
N PRO A 110 28.00 -14.44 -6.92
CA PRO A 110 29.01 -15.14 -7.72
C PRO A 110 30.07 -15.86 -6.85
N MET A 111 30.50 -15.23 -5.77
CA MET A 111 31.44 -15.83 -4.80
C MET A 111 30.86 -17.09 -4.14
N LEU A 112 29.59 -17.04 -3.71
CA LEU A 112 28.92 -18.20 -3.11
C LEU A 112 28.76 -19.35 -4.12
N LYS A 113 28.47 -19.05 -5.39
CA LYS A 113 28.45 -20.05 -6.46
C LYS A 113 29.81 -20.71 -6.66
N GLN A 114 30.90 -19.94 -6.62
CA GLN A 114 32.26 -20.50 -6.68
C GLN A 114 32.57 -21.42 -5.50
N LEU A 115 32.17 -21.04 -4.28
CA LEU A 115 32.36 -21.89 -3.09
C LEU A 115 31.56 -23.21 -3.18
N ILE A 116 30.34 -23.18 -3.73
CA ILE A 116 29.54 -24.39 -3.97
C ILE A 116 30.23 -25.33 -4.97
N ILE A 117 30.84 -24.77 -6.03
CA ILE A 117 31.61 -25.54 -7.02
C ILE A 117 32.85 -26.18 -6.36
N GLN A 118 33.58 -25.43 -5.53
CA GLN A 118 34.75 -25.95 -4.80
C GLN A 118 34.36 -27.11 -3.86
N ARG A 119 33.25 -26.97 -3.12
CA ARG A 119 32.71 -28.05 -2.28
C ARG A 119 32.33 -29.27 -3.11
N GLN A 120 31.70 -29.08 -4.27
CA GLN A 120 31.35 -30.19 -5.15
C GLN A 120 32.59 -30.90 -5.68
N ARG A 121 33.62 -30.19 -6.12
CA ARG A 121 34.89 -30.80 -6.54
C ARG A 121 35.54 -31.61 -5.41
N ALA A 122 35.57 -31.06 -4.20
CA ALA A 122 36.06 -31.77 -3.02
C ALA A 122 35.27 -33.06 -2.72
N PHE A 123 33.95 -33.03 -2.89
CA PHE A 123 33.10 -34.23 -2.73
C PHE A 123 33.48 -35.34 -3.71
N HIS A 124 33.69 -34.99 -4.98
CA HIS A 124 34.06 -35.96 -6.02
C HIS A 124 35.51 -36.44 -5.93
N SER A 125 36.38 -35.70 -5.23
CA SER A 125 37.77 -36.13 -4.98
C SER A 125 37.90 -37.23 -3.92
N GLY A 126 36.85 -37.50 -3.15
CA GLY A 126 36.86 -38.51 -2.08
C GLY A 126 37.52 -38.05 -0.77
N ASP A 127 38.20 -36.90 -0.74
CA ASP A 127 38.81 -36.34 0.47
C ASP A 127 37.74 -35.72 1.40
N ARG A 128 37.45 -36.45 2.48
CA ARG A 128 36.45 -36.05 3.48
C ARG A 128 36.84 -34.77 4.23
N ALA A 129 38.13 -34.56 4.52
CA ALA A 129 38.57 -33.41 5.31
C ALA A 129 38.44 -32.11 4.49
N VAL A 130 38.86 -32.15 3.22
CA VAL A 130 38.73 -31.03 2.28
C VAL A 130 37.25 -30.74 1.99
N TRP A 131 36.41 -31.77 1.88
CA TRP A 131 34.98 -31.59 1.71
C TRP A 131 34.32 -30.92 2.92
N LEU A 132 34.63 -31.35 4.15
CA LEU A 132 34.10 -30.76 5.37
C LEU A 132 34.47 -29.27 5.48
N HIS A 133 35.73 -28.93 5.18
CA HIS A 133 36.19 -27.55 5.17
C HIS A 133 35.36 -26.67 4.20
N HIS A 134 35.19 -27.12 2.96
CA HIS A 134 34.41 -26.37 1.96
C HIS A 134 32.90 -26.36 2.27
N ARG A 135 32.35 -27.43 2.85
CA ARG A 135 30.95 -27.48 3.29
C ARG A 135 30.68 -26.40 4.33
N ASP A 136 31.52 -26.29 5.35
CA ASP A 136 31.33 -25.33 6.44
C ASP A 136 31.53 -23.90 5.97
N LYS A 137 32.45 -23.68 5.03
CA LYS A 137 32.65 -22.38 4.38
C LYS A 137 31.41 -21.96 3.56
N VAL A 138 30.84 -22.87 2.77
CA VAL A 138 29.59 -22.63 2.04
C VAL A 138 28.44 -22.32 3.00
N GLN A 139 28.30 -23.08 4.09
CA GLN A 139 27.19 -22.91 5.04
C GLN A 139 27.27 -21.58 5.78
N ARG A 140 28.47 -21.16 6.22
CA ARG A 140 28.71 -19.85 6.81
C ARG A 140 28.39 -18.72 5.84
N GLU A 141 28.83 -18.83 4.59
CA GLU A 141 28.58 -17.82 3.57
C GLU A 141 27.08 -17.72 3.22
N ILE A 142 26.36 -18.85 3.14
CA ILE A 142 24.91 -18.86 2.95
C ILE A 142 24.21 -18.11 4.08
N SER A 143 24.58 -18.39 5.33
CA SER A 143 23.98 -17.74 6.51
C SER A 143 24.26 -16.23 6.51
N SER A 144 25.49 -15.83 6.21
CA SER A 144 25.89 -14.42 6.10
C SER A 144 25.14 -13.66 4.99
N GLN A 145 25.07 -14.24 3.78
CA GLN A 145 24.40 -13.61 2.64
C GLN A 145 22.89 -13.55 2.82
N LYS A 146 22.27 -14.59 3.43
CA LYS A 146 20.86 -14.53 3.83
C LYS A 146 20.61 -13.39 4.82
N HIS A 147 21.39 -13.32 5.89
CA HIS A 147 21.23 -12.31 6.93
C HIS A 147 21.37 -10.90 6.33
N THR A 148 22.43 -10.66 5.56
CA THR A 148 22.69 -9.38 4.89
C THR A 148 21.58 -9.01 3.90
N TYR A 149 21.12 -9.97 3.08
CA TYR A 149 20.06 -9.73 2.11
C TYR A 149 18.75 -9.36 2.80
N TYR A 150 18.31 -10.12 3.80
CA TYR A 150 17.05 -9.82 4.49
C TYR A 150 17.14 -8.55 5.33
N ALA A 151 18.27 -8.28 5.99
CA ALA A 151 18.51 -7.03 6.70
C ALA A 151 18.43 -5.81 5.77
N ARG A 152 19.17 -5.83 4.64
CA ARG A 152 19.11 -4.77 3.63
C ARG A 152 17.74 -4.67 2.96
N LYS A 153 17.09 -5.80 2.70
CA LYS A 153 15.74 -5.82 2.11
C LYS A 153 14.74 -5.19 3.06
N ILE A 154 14.78 -5.50 4.35
CA ILE A 154 13.92 -4.88 5.38
C ILE A 154 14.22 -3.38 5.50
N GLN A 155 15.50 -2.99 5.50
CA GLN A 155 15.90 -1.58 5.54
C GLN A 155 15.43 -0.80 4.29
N ASN A 156 15.59 -1.38 3.10
CA ASN A 156 15.06 -0.82 1.86
C ASN A 156 13.52 -0.82 1.84
N LEU A 157 12.89 -1.82 2.46
CA LEU A 157 11.43 -1.91 2.56
C LEU A 157 10.84 -0.82 3.46
N LYS A 158 11.53 -0.45 4.55
CA LYS A 158 11.20 0.72 5.38
C LYS A 158 11.24 2.04 4.59
N ASN A 159 12.04 2.09 3.53
CA ASN A 159 12.23 3.26 2.67
C ASN A 159 11.51 3.13 1.30
N SER A 160 10.71 2.07 1.08
CA SER A 160 10.04 1.79 -0.19
C SER A 160 8.52 1.88 -0.09
N ASN A 161 7.86 1.97 -1.25
CA ASN A 161 6.41 2.08 -1.38
C ASN A 161 5.67 0.97 -0.59
N PRO A 162 4.85 1.32 0.43
CA PRO A 162 4.10 0.38 1.28
C PRO A 162 3.28 -0.67 0.50
N ARG A 163 2.86 -0.36 -0.74
CA ARG A 163 2.13 -1.27 -1.62
C ARG A 163 2.95 -2.51 -2.00
N GLN A 164 4.27 -2.36 -2.22
CA GLN A 164 5.14 -3.50 -2.55
C GLN A 164 5.35 -4.43 -1.35
N TRP A 165 5.46 -3.84 -0.15
CA TRP A 165 5.50 -4.60 1.10
C TRP A 165 4.22 -5.43 1.28
N TRP A 166 3.05 -4.81 1.11
CA TRP A 166 1.77 -5.52 1.19
C TRP A 166 1.59 -6.61 0.14
N ASN A 167 2.06 -6.41 -1.09
CA ASN A 167 2.01 -7.45 -2.12
C ASN A 167 2.90 -8.65 -1.79
N TYR A 168 4.08 -8.39 -1.22
CA TYR A 168 5.00 -9.45 -0.79
C TYR A 168 4.44 -10.24 0.40
N ILE A 169 3.85 -9.54 1.37
CA ILE A 169 3.13 -10.18 2.48
C ILE A 169 1.98 -11.03 1.94
N LYS A 170 1.17 -10.53 1.01
CA LYS A 170 0.06 -11.30 0.39
C LYS A 170 0.51 -12.60 -0.27
N GLN A 171 1.64 -12.57 -1.00
CA GLN A 171 2.23 -13.78 -1.60
C GLN A 171 2.69 -14.79 -0.55
N ILE A 172 3.29 -14.32 0.55
CA ILE A 172 3.76 -15.18 1.64
C ILE A 172 2.59 -15.73 2.46
N THR A 173 1.50 -14.96 2.59
CA THR A 173 0.32 -15.35 3.37
C THR A 173 -0.69 -16.15 2.56
N GLY A 174 -0.39 -16.55 1.32
CA GLY A 174 -1.31 -17.31 0.47
C GLY A 174 -2.63 -16.58 0.15
N LYS A 175 -2.69 -15.26 0.37
CA LYS A 175 -3.88 -14.45 0.04
C LYS A 175 -3.83 -14.10 -1.43
N GLU A 176 -4.13 -15.07 -2.28
CA GLU A 176 -4.53 -14.76 -3.65
C GLU A 176 -5.80 -13.90 -3.61
N LYS A 177 -5.95 -13.02 -4.62
CA LYS A 177 -7.23 -12.34 -4.81
C LYS A 177 -8.24 -13.43 -5.19
N SER A 178 -9.06 -13.89 -4.25
CA SER A 178 -10.41 -14.23 -4.67
C SER A 178 -11.03 -12.90 -5.11
N THR A 179 -11.27 -12.75 -6.41
CA THR A 179 -12.31 -11.82 -6.83
C THR A 179 -13.60 -12.38 -6.24
N PRO A 180 -14.21 -11.73 -5.25
CA PRO A 180 -15.54 -12.15 -4.83
C PRO A 180 -16.41 -11.98 -6.07
N ASN A 181 -17.04 -13.06 -6.53
CA ASN A 181 -18.12 -12.93 -7.49
C ASN A 181 -19.27 -12.28 -6.71
N PHE A 182 -19.49 -10.99 -6.91
CA PHE A 182 -20.61 -10.31 -6.31
C PHE A 182 -21.80 -10.50 -7.24
N ASP A 183 -22.68 -11.44 -6.91
CA ASP A 183 -24.00 -11.50 -7.53
C ASP A 183 -24.84 -10.37 -6.91
N ILE A 184 -24.70 -9.16 -7.46
CA ILE A 184 -25.48 -8.00 -7.04
C ILE A 184 -26.87 -8.14 -7.63
N THR A 185 -27.86 -8.37 -6.76
CA THR A 185 -29.27 -8.45 -7.15
C THR A 185 -29.94 -7.08 -6.99
N SER A 186 -30.79 -6.71 -7.95
CA SER A 186 -31.79 -5.65 -7.77
C SER A 186 -33.13 -6.35 -7.67
N ASP A 187 -33.85 -6.14 -6.57
CA ASP A 187 -35.21 -6.68 -6.39
C ASP A 187 -35.30 -8.21 -6.55
N GLY A 188 -34.23 -8.92 -6.18
CA GLY A 188 -34.15 -10.39 -6.24
C GLY A 188 -33.70 -10.97 -7.59
N VAL A 189 -33.45 -10.15 -8.61
CA VAL A 189 -32.94 -10.61 -9.92
C VAL A 189 -31.44 -10.34 -10.05
N PRO A 190 -30.61 -11.32 -10.46
CA PRO A 190 -29.21 -11.11 -10.76
C PRO A 190 -29.05 -10.09 -11.89
N MET A 191 -28.34 -8.99 -11.60
CA MET A 191 -28.13 -7.92 -12.58
C MET A 191 -27.07 -8.34 -13.59
N SER A 192 -27.29 -8.05 -14.88
CA SER A 192 -26.24 -8.26 -15.87
C SER A 192 -25.06 -7.31 -15.64
N ASP A 193 -23.86 -7.72 -16.04
CA ASP A 193 -22.64 -6.90 -15.93
C ASP A 193 -22.81 -5.51 -16.60
N LEU A 194 -23.59 -5.42 -17.67
CA LEU A 194 -23.86 -4.17 -18.38
C LEU A 194 -24.76 -3.23 -17.56
N GLU A 195 -25.86 -3.76 -17.00
CA GLU A 195 -26.76 -3.00 -16.12
C GLU A 195 -26.02 -2.56 -14.85
N LEU A 196 -25.15 -3.42 -14.31
CA LEU A 196 -24.33 -3.11 -13.15
C LEU A 196 -23.34 -1.98 -13.45
N CYS A 197 -22.69 -2.01 -14.63
CA CYS A 197 -21.85 -0.90 -15.08
C CYS A 197 -22.65 0.41 -15.16
N GLY A 198 -23.87 0.36 -15.72
CA GLY A 198 -24.77 1.51 -15.82
C GLY A 198 -25.11 2.10 -14.45
N LYS A 199 -25.64 1.27 -13.53
CA LYS A 199 -26.01 1.71 -12.18
C LYS A 199 -24.84 2.24 -11.36
N LEU A 200 -23.65 1.63 -11.49
CA LEU A 200 -22.45 2.14 -10.83
C LEU A 200 -22.02 3.49 -11.41
N ASN A 201 -22.09 3.64 -12.73
CA ASN A 201 -21.76 4.91 -13.37
C ASN A 201 -22.74 6.01 -12.92
N GLU A 202 -24.04 5.73 -12.89
CA GLU A 202 -25.06 6.65 -12.35
C GLU A 202 -24.81 6.99 -10.87
N HIS A 203 -24.46 6.01 -10.04
CA HIS A 203 -24.14 6.24 -8.63
C HIS A 203 -22.91 7.14 -8.45
N PHE A 204 -21.86 6.93 -9.24
CA PHE A 204 -20.68 7.80 -9.20
C PHE A 204 -20.98 9.21 -9.72
N LEU A 205 -21.87 9.34 -10.71
CA LEU A 205 -22.31 10.64 -11.21
C LEU A 205 -23.25 11.35 -10.24
N SER A 206 -24.12 10.63 -9.53
CA SER A 206 -25.06 11.21 -8.56
C SER A 206 -24.36 11.85 -7.37
N ALA A 207 -23.18 11.35 -6.98
CA ALA A 207 -22.30 12.01 -6.03
C ALA A 207 -21.87 13.42 -6.48
N SER A 208 -22.00 13.73 -7.78
CA SER A 208 -21.68 15.01 -8.42
C SER A 208 -22.88 15.70 -9.11
N ALA A 209 -24.11 15.18 -8.97
CA ALA A 209 -25.25 15.61 -9.78
C ALA A 209 -25.84 16.98 -9.38
N ASP A 210 -25.65 17.40 -8.13
CA ASP A 210 -26.10 18.71 -7.64
C ASP A 210 -25.18 19.87 -8.07
N LEU A 211 -24.20 19.60 -8.95
CA LEU A 211 -23.16 20.55 -9.33
C LEU A 211 -23.38 21.06 -10.76
N PRO A 212 -23.43 22.39 -10.96
CA PRO A 212 -23.67 22.96 -12.27
C PRO A 212 -22.55 22.61 -13.26
N PRO A 213 -22.85 22.54 -14.57
CA PRO A 213 -21.84 22.29 -15.59
C PRO A 213 -20.83 23.44 -15.63
N LEU A 214 -19.56 23.08 -15.51
CA LEU A 214 -18.40 23.97 -15.49
C LEU A 214 -18.26 24.84 -14.25
N ASP A 215 -18.43 24.25 -13.07
CA ASP A 215 -17.60 24.66 -11.95
C ASP A 215 -17.70 23.62 -10.80
N LEU A 216 -16.52 23.23 -10.29
CA LEU A 216 -16.29 22.70 -8.95
C LEU A 216 -16.63 21.22 -8.86
N ALA A 217 -15.69 20.38 -8.41
CA ALA A 217 -15.89 19.62 -7.18
C ALA A 217 -14.97 18.39 -7.05
N PHE A 218 -13.88 18.33 -6.24
CA PHE A 218 -13.09 17.15 -5.77
C PHE A 218 -13.56 15.78 -6.23
N ASP A 219 -14.68 15.22 -5.75
CA ASP A 219 -16.12 15.59 -5.78
C ASP A 219 -16.72 16.79 -4.96
N ARG A 220 -15.95 17.80 -4.44
CA ARG A 220 -16.33 19.23 -4.03
C ARG A 220 -15.36 20.46 -4.19
N ILE A 221 -14.06 20.33 -4.51
CA ILE A 221 -13.18 21.44 -5.04
C ILE A 221 -13.76 22.30 -6.13
N ASN A 222 -13.84 23.57 -5.81
CA ASN A 222 -13.95 24.61 -6.79
C ASN A 222 -12.72 24.75 -7.71
N HIS A 223 -12.83 24.43 -9.02
CA HIS A 223 -11.73 24.57 -10.00
C HIS A 223 -11.27 26.02 -10.13
N ASN A 224 -12.18 27.00 -10.14
CA ASN A 224 -11.81 28.41 -10.19
C ASN A 224 -11.01 28.87 -8.96
N ILE A 225 -11.43 28.47 -7.75
CA ILE A 225 -10.74 28.71 -6.49
C ILE A 225 -9.39 27.99 -6.49
N LEU A 226 -9.32 26.75 -6.98
CA LEU A 226 -8.06 26.02 -7.10
C LEU A 226 -7.06 26.76 -8.00
N ILE A 227 -7.51 27.24 -9.17
CA ILE A 227 -6.68 28.01 -10.09
C ILE A 227 -6.25 29.34 -9.45
N ALA A 228 -7.16 30.05 -8.78
CA ALA A 228 -6.82 31.26 -8.04
C ALA A 228 -5.74 31.00 -6.97
N LYS A 229 -5.87 29.91 -6.18
CA LYS A 229 -4.86 29.50 -5.19
C LYS A 229 -3.53 29.15 -5.83
N LEU A 230 -3.52 28.45 -6.97
CA LEU A 230 -2.29 28.14 -7.71
C LEU A 230 -1.56 29.41 -8.16
N ILE A 231 -2.30 30.42 -8.62
CA ILE A 231 -1.76 31.73 -8.99
C ILE A 231 -1.16 32.43 -7.76
N VAL A 232 -1.87 32.45 -6.63
CA VAL A 232 -1.39 33.04 -5.36
C VAL A 232 -0.13 32.34 -4.84
N LEU A 233 -0.03 31.02 -5.01
CA LEU A 233 1.16 30.23 -4.66
C LEU A 233 2.35 30.45 -5.60
N GLY A 234 2.21 31.25 -6.66
CA GLY A 234 3.30 31.54 -7.59
C GLY A 234 3.61 30.40 -8.55
N VAL A 235 2.65 29.50 -8.82
CA VAL A 235 2.82 28.47 -9.85
C VAL A 235 3.04 29.15 -11.20
N ARG A 236 4.06 28.68 -11.95
CA ARG A 236 4.42 29.26 -13.26
C ARG A 236 3.19 29.32 -14.16
N ARG A 237 2.92 30.50 -14.74
CA ARG A 237 1.74 30.76 -15.58
C ARG A 237 1.61 29.77 -16.76
N CYS A 238 2.72 29.27 -17.29
CA CYS A 238 2.71 28.27 -18.37
C CYS A 238 2.12 26.91 -17.95
N LEU A 239 2.10 26.57 -16.66
CA LEU A 239 1.54 25.31 -16.15
C LEU A 239 0.03 25.41 -15.90
N ILE A 240 -0.52 26.62 -15.73
CA ILE A 240 -1.93 26.83 -15.42
C ILE A 240 -2.85 26.27 -16.52
N PRO A 241 -2.62 26.53 -17.83
CA PRO A 241 -3.43 25.93 -18.89
C PRO A 241 -3.42 24.40 -18.89
N TRP A 242 -2.29 23.77 -18.57
CA TRP A 242 -2.19 22.31 -18.47
C TRP A 242 -3.00 21.75 -17.30
N ILE A 243 -3.04 22.48 -16.17
CA ILE A 243 -3.86 22.10 -15.02
C ILE A 243 -5.34 22.31 -15.34
N CYS A 244 -5.72 23.40 -16.02
CA CYS A 244 -7.09 23.60 -16.50
C CYS A 244 -7.52 22.48 -17.45
N ASP A 245 -6.73 22.17 -18.47
CA ASP A 245 -7.01 21.08 -19.42
C ASP A 245 -7.13 19.72 -18.71
N PHE A 246 -6.27 19.46 -17.72
CA PHE A 246 -6.35 18.25 -16.90
C PHE A 246 -7.64 18.14 -16.07
N LEU A 247 -8.25 19.27 -15.70
CA LEU A 247 -9.45 19.34 -14.86
C LEU A 247 -10.75 19.38 -15.68
N SER A 248 -10.72 19.97 -16.87
CA SER A 248 -11.88 20.22 -17.74
C SER A 248 -12.24 19.03 -18.66
N ASN A 249 -13.47 19.05 -19.19
CA ASN A 249 -13.98 18.12 -20.22
C ASN A 249 -13.77 16.62 -19.92
N ARG A 250 -13.78 16.27 -18.63
CA ARG A 250 -13.52 14.90 -18.21
C ARG A 250 -14.73 14.02 -18.47
N ARG A 251 -14.46 12.78 -18.88
CA ARG A 251 -15.46 11.74 -19.06
C ARG A 251 -15.09 10.49 -18.27
N GLN A 252 -16.10 9.80 -17.75
CA GLN A 252 -15.94 8.52 -17.07
C GLN A 252 -16.85 7.45 -17.66
N ALA A 253 -16.43 6.20 -17.51
CA ALA A 253 -17.22 5.01 -17.79
C ALA A 253 -16.74 3.89 -16.86
N VAL A 254 -17.66 3.04 -16.40
CA VAL A 254 -17.37 1.87 -15.58
C VAL A 254 -17.20 0.66 -16.49
N LYS A 255 -16.15 -0.14 -16.29
CA LYS A 255 -15.93 -1.42 -16.99
C LYS A 255 -15.94 -2.56 -15.96
N ILE A 256 -16.82 -3.54 -16.16
CA ILE A 256 -16.87 -4.80 -15.40
C ILE A 256 -16.74 -5.92 -16.41
N ASN A 257 -15.78 -6.82 -16.19
CA ASN A 257 -15.42 -7.88 -17.14
C ASN A 257 -15.19 -7.31 -18.54
N GLU A 258 -15.97 -7.71 -19.54
CA GLU A 258 -15.90 -7.16 -20.90
C GLU A 258 -16.96 -6.09 -21.21
N PHE A 259 -17.85 -5.80 -20.27
CA PHE A 259 -18.93 -4.83 -20.43
C PHE A 259 -18.50 -3.45 -19.93
N ARG A 260 -18.98 -2.41 -20.60
CA ARG A 260 -18.68 -1.01 -20.28
C ARG A 260 -19.96 -0.19 -20.31
N SER A 261 -20.11 0.73 -19.36
CA SER A 261 -21.16 1.75 -19.41
C SER A 261 -20.91 2.76 -20.53
N GLU A 262 -21.96 3.52 -20.85
CA GLU A 262 -21.79 4.73 -21.67
C GLU A 262 -20.86 5.75 -21.01
N TRP A 263 -20.24 6.58 -21.84
CA TRP A 263 -19.42 7.69 -21.38
C TRP A 263 -20.30 8.80 -20.82
N ALA A 264 -19.97 9.28 -19.62
CA ALA A 264 -20.63 10.41 -19.00
C ALA A 264 -19.62 11.50 -18.64
N TYR A 265 -20.05 12.76 -18.70
CA TYR A 265 -19.22 13.89 -18.28
C TYR A 265 -19.10 13.95 -16.76
N VAL A 266 -17.92 14.36 -16.29
CA VAL A 266 -17.63 14.56 -14.88
C VAL A 266 -17.41 16.06 -14.67
N ASN A 267 -18.39 16.71 -14.05
CA ASN A 267 -18.43 18.17 -13.91
C ASN A 267 -17.54 18.69 -12.78
N GLY A 268 -17.08 17.82 -11.87
CA GLY A 268 -16.30 18.23 -10.71
C GLY A 268 -15.13 17.33 -10.41
N GLY A 269 -14.00 17.95 -10.02
CA GLY A 269 -13.02 17.26 -9.17
C GLY A 269 -11.69 16.95 -9.78
N VAL A 270 -10.93 16.12 -9.09
CA VAL A 270 -9.62 15.70 -9.60
C VAL A 270 -9.67 14.21 -9.89
N PRO A 271 -9.16 13.77 -11.05
CA PRO A 271 -9.18 12.35 -11.40
C PRO A 271 -8.63 11.45 -10.30
N GLN A 272 -9.48 10.59 -9.75
CA GLN A 272 -9.06 9.60 -8.77
C GLN A 272 -8.01 8.67 -9.38
N GLY A 273 -6.97 8.36 -8.61
CA GLY A 273 -5.87 7.49 -9.06
C GLY A 273 -4.81 8.17 -9.95
N LYS A 274 -4.90 9.48 -10.19
CA LYS A 274 -3.81 10.25 -10.83
C LYS A 274 -2.91 10.89 -9.79
N LYS A 275 -1.61 10.99 -10.11
CA LYS A 275 -0.59 11.52 -9.19
C LYS A 275 -0.79 13.00 -8.84
N LEU A 276 -1.40 13.77 -9.75
CA LEU A 276 -1.65 15.19 -9.57
C LEU A 276 -2.84 15.46 -8.62
N GLY A 277 -3.75 14.49 -8.47
CA GLY A 277 -4.92 14.58 -7.59
C GLY A 277 -4.61 15.01 -6.16
N PRO A 278 -3.81 14.23 -5.42
CA PRO A 278 -3.43 14.57 -4.06
C PRO A 278 -2.70 15.92 -3.95
N ILE A 279 -1.92 16.31 -4.95
CA ILE A 279 -1.19 17.59 -4.92
C ILE A 279 -2.17 18.76 -5.03
N LEU A 280 -3.12 18.69 -5.96
CA LEU A 280 -4.17 19.70 -6.10
C LEU A 280 -5.08 19.74 -4.85
N PHE A 281 -5.26 18.60 -4.15
CA PHE A 281 -5.91 18.56 -2.84
C PHE A 281 -5.17 19.40 -1.82
N LEU A 282 -3.87 19.14 -1.70
CA LEU A 282 -3.03 19.85 -0.75
C LEU A 282 -3.01 21.35 -1.02
N VAL A 283 -3.02 21.77 -2.29
CA VAL A 283 -3.13 23.19 -2.66
C VAL A 283 -4.44 23.80 -2.12
N MET A 284 -5.57 23.11 -2.26
CA MET A 284 -6.86 23.61 -1.76
C MET A 284 -6.87 23.84 -0.25
N ILE A 285 -6.35 22.89 0.52
CA ILE A 285 -6.37 22.94 1.99
C ILE A 285 -5.16 23.66 2.61
N ASN A 286 -4.24 24.16 1.78
CA ASN A 286 -2.97 24.69 2.26
C ASN A 286 -3.16 25.93 3.15
N ASP A 287 -4.07 26.81 2.73
CA ASP A 287 -4.38 28.07 3.40
C ASP A 287 -5.42 27.93 4.53
N LEU A 288 -5.93 26.72 4.78
CA LEU A 288 -6.65 26.44 6.02
C LEU A 288 -5.71 26.65 7.21
N LYS A 289 -5.90 27.76 7.91
CA LYS A 289 -5.15 28.16 9.10
C LYS A 289 -6.15 28.54 10.18
N MET A 290 -5.98 27.96 11.36
CA MET A 290 -6.72 28.37 12.55
C MET A 290 -6.10 29.64 13.12
N LYS A 291 -6.92 30.61 13.52
CA LYS A 291 -6.43 31.93 13.96
C LYS A 291 -6.08 31.98 15.44
N SER A 292 -6.65 31.10 16.27
CA SER A 292 -6.38 31.11 17.71
C SER A 292 -4.96 30.63 18.04
N LEU A 293 -4.32 31.36 18.94
CA LEU A 293 -3.00 31.04 19.50
C LEU A 293 -3.04 29.91 20.54
N ASN A 294 -4.24 29.59 21.07
CA ASN A 294 -4.42 28.61 22.15
C ASN A 294 -4.94 27.25 21.66
N SER A 295 -5.29 27.12 20.38
CA SER A 295 -5.72 25.86 19.77
C SER A 295 -4.57 25.19 19.03
N PHE A 296 -4.43 23.89 19.21
CA PHE A 296 -3.54 23.06 18.39
C PHE A 296 -4.36 22.46 17.26
N HIS A 297 -3.79 22.47 16.05
CA HIS A 297 -4.41 21.81 14.91
C HIS A 297 -3.39 20.99 14.12
N TRP A 298 -3.85 19.85 13.62
CA TRP A 298 -3.08 18.98 12.74
C TRP A 298 -3.90 18.64 11.51
N LYS A 299 -3.24 18.66 10.34
CA LYS A 299 -3.84 18.33 9.05
C LYS A 299 -3.15 17.09 8.50
N TYR A 300 -3.94 16.12 8.02
CA TYR A 300 -3.44 14.98 7.29
C TYR A 300 -4.38 14.67 6.13
N VAL A 301 -4.00 15.11 4.92
CA VAL A 301 -4.86 15.03 3.73
C VAL A 301 -6.23 15.64 4.07
N ASP A 302 -7.30 14.84 4.09
CA ASP A 302 -8.68 15.24 4.35
C ASP A 302 -9.05 15.30 5.84
N ASP A 303 -8.22 14.75 6.73
CA ASP A 303 -8.44 14.78 8.18
C ASP A 303 -7.86 16.06 8.80
N VAL A 304 -8.70 16.79 9.54
CA VAL A 304 -8.28 17.93 10.38
C VAL A 304 -8.66 17.63 11.82
N THR A 305 -7.68 17.67 12.72
CA THR A 305 -7.89 17.53 14.17
C THR A 305 -7.62 18.88 14.82
N ILE A 306 -8.58 19.37 15.61
CA ILE A 306 -8.46 20.60 16.40
C ILE A 306 -8.57 20.19 17.88
N SER A 307 -7.69 20.70 18.71
CA SER A 307 -7.72 20.50 20.16
C SER A 307 -7.41 21.79 20.89
N GLU A 308 -7.99 21.93 22.07
CA GLU A 308 -7.76 23.03 22.99
C GLU A 308 -7.46 22.44 24.37
N VAL A 309 -6.61 23.11 25.13
CA VAL A 309 -6.40 22.82 26.55
C VAL A 309 -6.99 23.98 27.33
N ILE A 310 -8.00 23.69 28.14
CA ILE A 310 -8.67 24.67 29.00
C ILE A 310 -8.43 24.33 30.47
N LYS A 311 -8.40 25.36 31.32
CA LYS A 311 -8.51 25.19 32.77
C LYS A 311 -9.97 25.06 33.17
N GLU A 312 -10.22 24.54 34.37
CA GLU A 312 -11.57 24.39 34.95
C GLU A 312 -12.37 25.70 34.95
N THR A 313 -11.70 26.84 35.16
CA THR A 313 -12.32 28.17 35.21
C THR A 313 -12.48 28.84 33.84
N GLU A 314 -12.00 28.23 32.76
CA GLU A 314 -11.97 28.82 31.43
C GLU A 314 -13.03 28.20 30.53
N GLU A 315 -13.71 29.04 29.74
CA GLU A 315 -14.63 28.55 28.71
C GLU A 315 -13.87 28.12 27.46
N SER A 316 -14.35 27.04 26.81
CA SER A 316 -13.77 26.54 25.56
C SER A 316 -14.05 27.49 24.39
N ARG A 317 -13.01 27.76 23.59
CA ARG A 317 -13.09 28.51 22.34
C ARG A 317 -13.26 27.61 21.12
N LEU A 318 -13.32 26.28 21.30
CA LEU A 318 -13.44 25.33 20.19
C LEU A 318 -14.66 25.59 19.31
N GLN A 319 -15.78 26.08 19.85
CA GLN A 319 -16.93 26.40 19.00
C GLN A 319 -16.61 27.56 18.04
N THR A 320 -15.88 28.58 18.49
CA THR A 320 -15.41 29.67 17.63
C THR A 320 -14.49 29.16 16.53
N GLU A 321 -13.55 28.28 16.86
CA GLU A 321 -12.64 27.65 15.89
C GLU A 321 -13.40 26.80 14.86
N LEU A 322 -14.43 26.07 15.29
CA LEU A 322 -15.29 25.29 14.41
C LEU A 322 -16.11 26.19 13.48
N ASN A 323 -16.58 27.34 13.96
CA ASN A 323 -17.30 28.32 13.15
C ASN A 323 -16.36 28.93 12.09
N GLU A 324 -15.11 29.24 12.44
CA GLU A 324 -14.11 29.72 11.48
C GLU A 324 -13.77 28.65 10.43
N LEU A 325 -13.63 27.38 10.85
CA LEU A 325 -13.44 26.26 9.94
C LEU A 325 -14.63 26.10 8.98
N GLN A 326 -15.86 26.26 9.48
CA GLN A 326 -17.08 26.20 8.68
C GLN A 326 -17.16 27.35 7.68
N GLN A 327 -16.81 28.56 8.10
CA GLN A 327 -16.72 29.72 7.22
C GLN A 327 -15.66 29.50 6.13
N TRP A 328 -14.45 29.08 6.49
CA TRP A 328 -13.40 28.76 5.51
C TRP A 328 -13.87 27.68 4.53
N ALA A 329 -14.56 26.63 5.02
CA ALA A 329 -15.08 25.59 4.17
C ALA A 329 -16.10 26.16 3.17
N CYS A 330 -17.01 27.03 3.63
CA CYS A 330 -17.98 27.72 2.77
C CYS A 330 -17.31 28.59 1.71
N GLU A 331 -16.32 29.41 2.08
CA GLU A 331 -15.55 30.26 1.16
C GLU A 331 -14.78 29.43 0.10
N ASN A 332 -14.49 28.16 0.39
CA ASN A 332 -13.78 27.24 -0.49
C ASN A 332 -14.69 26.25 -1.23
N ASP A 333 -16.01 26.46 -1.15
CA ASP A 333 -17.05 25.55 -1.65
C ASP A 333 -16.89 24.09 -1.17
N MET A 334 -16.47 23.94 0.09
CA MET A 334 -16.33 22.66 0.77
C MET A 334 -17.44 22.48 1.80
N LYS A 335 -17.91 21.23 1.94
CA LYS A 335 -18.92 20.87 2.95
C LYS A 335 -18.32 19.97 4.01
N LEU A 336 -18.36 20.42 5.26
CA LEU A 336 -18.00 19.60 6.41
C LEU A 336 -19.08 18.53 6.66
N ASN A 337 -18.65 17.32 7.00
CA ASN A 337 -19.56 16.22 7.32
C ASN A 337 -19.73 16.10 8.85
N GLY A 338 -20.72 16.80 9.39
CA GLY A 338 -21.01 16.83 10.84
C GLY A 338 -21.22 15.44 11.45
N LEU A 339 -21.80 14.48 10.71
CA LEU A 339 -21.99 13.10 11.17
C LEU A 339 -20.68 12.34 11.36
N LYS A 340 -19.66 12.64 10.55
CA LYS A 340 -18.32 12.02 10.68
C LYS A 340 -17.44 12.74 11.69
N CYS A 341 -17.67 14.03 11.94
CA CYS A 341 -16.99 14.79 12.97
C CYS A 341 -17.37 14.30 14.37
N LYS A 342 -16.37 14.08 15.24
CA LYS A 342 -16.58 13.61 16.61
C LYS A 342 -15.91 14.57 17.60
N LYS A 343 -16.50 14.71 18.77
CA LYS A 343 -15.92 15.41 19.92
C LYS A 343 -15.40 14.36 20.90
N MET A 344 -14.16 14.51 21.38
CA MET A 344 -13.63 13.71 22.49
C MET A 344 -13.12 14.66 23.56
N VAL A 345 -13.45 14.39 24.82
CA VAL A 345 -12.99 15.18 25.96
C VAL A 345 -12.08 14.32 26.82
N VAL A 346 -10.85 14.79 27.04
CA VAL A 346 -9.90 14.20 27.96
C VAL A 346 -9.87 15.09 29.20
N SER A 347 -10.22 14.54 30.36
CA SER A 347 -10.21 15.27 31.62
C SER A 347 -9.50 14.45 32.70
N PHE A 348 -8.72 15.16 33.51
CA PHE A 348 -8.02 14.63 34.69
C PHE A 348 -8.69 15.06 36.00
N LEU A 349 -9.80 15.81 35.92
CA LEU A 349 -10.58 16.21 37.07
C LEU A 349 -11.33 15.00 37.65
N ARG A 350 -11.50 14.99 38.98
CA ARG A 350 -12.18 13.87 39.69
C ARG A 350 -13.70 13.85 39.44
N GLN A 351 -14.29 15.00 39.11
CA GLN A 351 -15.67 15.12 38.65
C GLN A 351 -15.67 15.51 37.18
N SER A 352 -16.51 14.84 36.39
CA SER A 352 -16.72 15.20 34.99
C SER A 352 -17.76 16.31 34.92
N ASP A 353 -17.37 17.49 34.44
CA ASP A 353 -18.30 18.58 34.18
C ASP A 353 -19.21 18.31 32.98
N ASN A 354 -20.33 19.02 32.95
CA ASN A 354 -21.19 19.16 31.79
C ASN A 354 -20.46 19.99 30.72
N TYR A 355 -19.67 19.35 29.86
CA TYR A 355 -18.98 20.05 28.77
C TYR A 355 -19.96 20.59 27.73
N THR A 356 -19.80 21.87 27.36
CA THR A 356 -20.62 22.54 26.34
C THR A 356 -20.69 21.75 25.04
N PRO A 357 -21.89 21.40 24.53
CA PRO A 357 -22.02 20.74 23.24
C PRO A 357 -21.40 21.56 22.11
N LEU A 358 -20.71 20.88 21.19
CA LEU A 358 -20.15 21.51 19.98
C LEU A 358 -21.07 21.21 18.79
N HIS A 359 -21.20 22.18 17.88
CA HIS A 359 -22.07 22.10 16.72
C HIS A 359 -21.30 22.41 15.43
N ILE A 360 -21.65 21.70 14.35
CA ILE A 360 -21.21 21.97 12.97
C ILE A 360 -22.45 21.88 12.07
N ASN A 361 -22.72 22.90 11.25
CA ASN A 361 -23.94 22.97 10.42
C ASN A 361 -25.23 22.73 11.22
N ASP A 362 -25.36 23.38 12.39
CA ASP A 362 -26.47 23.22 13.33
C ASP A 362 -26.67 21.79 13.88
N GLN A 363 -25.72 20.88 13.59
CA GLN A 363 -25.73 19.51 14.08
C GLN A 363 -24.77 19.37 15.25
N GLN A 364 -25.27 18.86 16.38
CA GLN A 364 -24.44 18.54 17.54
C GLN A 364 -23.46 17.40 17.21
N LEU A 365 -22.18 17.59 17.56
CA LEU A 365 -21.15 16.58 17.43
C LEU A 365 -21.32 15.48 18.46
N GLU A 366 -21.18 14.22 18.02
CA GLU A 366 -21.21 13.07 18.91
C GLU A 366 -20.01 13.10 19.86
N LEU A 367 -20.29 13.02 21.16
CA LEU A 367 -19.27 12.85 22.20
C LEU A 367 -18.84 11.38 22.26
N VAL A 368 -17.58 11.11 22.00
CA VAL A 368 -16.99 9.77 22.01
C VAL A 368 -15.95 9.61 23.11
N THR A 369 -15.82 8.40 23.63
CA THR A 369 -14.80 8.02 24.62
C THR A 369 -13.55 7.44 23.97
N SER A 370 -13.64 7.02 22.70
CA SER A 370 -12.55 6.43 21.93
C SER A 370 -12.70 6.79 20.46
N PHE A 371 -11.62 7.20 19.81
CA PHE A 371 -11.63 7.61 18.41
C PHE A 371 -10.36 7.15 17.68
N LYS A 372 -10.49 6.87 16.39
CA LYS A 372 -9.37 6.39 15.55
C LYS A 372 -8.82 7.54 14.71
N ILE A 373 -7.59 7.93 14.99
CA ILE A 373 -6.87 8.99 14.27
C ILE A 373 -5.67 8.34 13.54
N LEU A 374 -5.64 8.44 12.21
CA LEU A 374 -4.53 7.95 11.37
C LEU A 374 -4.11 6.48 11.63
N GLY A 375 -5.05 5.64 12.05
CA GLY A 375 -4.79 4.22 12.33
C GLY A 375 -4.55 3.88 13.81
N LEU A 376 -4.38 4.88 14.67
CA LEU A 376 -4.24 4.73 16.11
C LEU A 376 -5.57 5.00 16.81
N THR A 377 -5.98 4.11 17.70
CA THR A 377 -7.15 4.35 18.55
C THR A 377 -6.71 5.03 19.84
N ILE A 378 -7.26 6.21 20.12
CA ILE A 378 -7.00 6.98 21.34
C ILE A 378 -8.30 7.02 22.14
N ASN A 379 -8.22 6.82 23.45
CA ASN A 379 -9.36 7.00 24.35
C ASN A 379 -9.20 8.22 25.25
N ASN A 380 -10.32 8.65 25.82
CA ASN A 380 -10.42 9.81 26.71
C ASN A 380 -9.63 9.67 28.02
N HIS A 381 -9.19 8.45 28.36
CA HIS A 381 -8.31 8.18 29.50
C HIS A 381 -6.82 8.18 29.12
N LEU A 382 -6.50 8.39 27.83
CA LEU A 382 -5.16 8.30 27.25
C LEU A 382 -4.44 6.98 27.55
N LYS A 383 -5.20 5.90 27.72
CA LYS A 383 -4.69 4.54 27.90
C LYS A 383 -4.59 3.84 26.54
N TRP A 384 -3.58 2.99 26.39
CA TRP A 384 -3.33 2.25 25.14
C TRP A 384 -4.13 0.95 25.00
N ASN A 385 -4.90 0.57 26.03
CA ASN A 385 -5.63 -0.69 26.13
C ASN A 385 -6.53 -0.96 24.91
N ASP A 386 -7.31 0.03 24.46
CA ASP A 386 -8.24 -0.15 23.33
C ASP A 386 -7.48 -0.41 22.03
N ASN A 387 -6.43 0.38 21.78
CA ASN A 387 -5.57 0.21 20.62
C ASN A 387 -4.86 -1.15 20.63
N VAL A 388 -4.31 -1.55 21.78
CA VAL A 388 -3.66 -2.85 21.97
C VAL A 388 -4.66 -3.98 21.72
N ALA A 389 -5.87 -3.90 22.26
CA ALA A 389 -6.92 -4.92 22.06
C ALA A 389 -7.29 -5.05 20.57
N ILE A 390 -7.46 -3.92 19.86
CA ILE A 390 -7.74 -3.89 18.42
C ILE A 390 -6.59 -4.52 17.62
N ILE A 391 -5.35 -4.19 17.94
CA ILE A 391 -4.16 -4.74 17.27
C ILE A 391 -4.05 -6.25 17.53
N VAL A 392 -4.24 -6.69 18.78
CA VAL A 392 -4.22 -8.11 19.15
C VAL A 392 -5.33 -8.87 18.44
N LYS A 393 -6.55 -8.32 18.36
CA LYS A 393 -7.68 -8.92 17.62
C LYS A 393 -7.36 -9.05 16.13
N LYS A 394 -6.82 -7.98 15.51
CA LYS A 394 -6.38 -8.03 14.10
C LYS A 394 -5.31 -9.10 13.88
N ARG A 395 -4.35 -9.23 14.80
CA ARG A 395 -3.29 -10.24 14.73
C ARG A 395 -3.82 -11.66 14.92
N ARG A 396 -4.73 -11.89 15.88
CA ARG A 396 -5.39 -13.19 16.07
C ARG A 396 -6.14 -13.60 14.81
N ASN A 397 -6.94 -12.70 14.22
CA ASN A 397 -7.67 -12.96 12.99
C ASN A 397 -6.72 -13.28 11.81
N ALA A 398 -5.56 -12.62 11.74
CA ALA A 398 -4.55 -12.96 10.75
C ALA A 398 -3.89 -14.34 11.01
N PHE A 399 -3.76 -14.75 12.28
CA PHE A 399 -3.21 -16.04 12.70
C PHE A 399 -4.20 -17.20 12.51
N THR A 400 -5.48 -17.02 12.80
CA THR A 400 -6.52 -18.04 12.51
C THR A 400 -6.70 -18.25 11.01
N SER A 401 -6.58 -17.20 10.19
CA SER A 401 -6.47 -17.38 8.72
C SER A 401 -5.21 -18.14 8.30
N PHE A 402 -4.16 -18.17 9.13
CA PHE A 402 -2.94 -18.95 8.89
C PHE A 402 -3.09 -20.41 9.34
N GLY A 403 -3.76 -20.64 10.47
CA GLY A 403 -4.05 -21.98 11.01
C GLY A 403 -5.06 -22.78 10.17
N CYS A 404 -6.02 -22.12 9.51
CA CYS A 404 -6.91 -22.80 8.55
C CYS A 404 -6.21 -23.22 7.24
N CYS A 405 -4.98 -22.75 6.97
CA CYS A 405 -4.21 -23.13 5.78
C CYS A 405 -3.03 -24.06 6.10
N VAL A 406 -2.80 -24.37 7.37
CA VAL A 406 -1.81 -25.36 7.79
C VAL A 406 -2.43 -26.19 8.90
N ASP A 407 -2.90 -27.39 8.55
CA ASP A 407 -3.10 -28.47 9.52
C ASP A 407 -1.74 -28.74 10.19
N LEU A 408 -1.46 -28.02 11.28
CA LEU A 408 -0.37 -28.32 12.19
C LEU A 408 -0.94 -29.20 13.28
N GLU A 409 -0.92 -30.51 13.04
CA GLU A 409 -0.99 -31.50 14.11
C GLU A 409 0.19 -31.27 15.05
N PHE A 410 -0.08 -30.73 16.24
CA PHE A 410 0.86 -30.73 17.34
C PHE A 410 0.76 -32.07 18.05
N HIS A 411 1.74 -32.96 17.85
CA HIS A 411 1.96 -34.08 18.76
C HIS A 411 2.55 -33.55 20.08
N PRO A 412 1.93 -33.82 21.24
CA PRO A 412 2.55 -33.52 22.53
C PRO A 412 3.72 -34.49 22.76
N LEU A 413 4.91 -33.95 22.99
CA LEU A 413 6.04 -34.71 23.51
C LEU A 413 5.74 -35.10 24.97
N THR A 414 5.33 -36.35 25.19
CA THR A 414 5.29 -36.93 26.52
C THR A 414 6.71 -37.22 26.98
N CYS A 415 7.11 -36.56 28.06
CA CYS A 415 8.34 -36.77 28.78
C CYS A 415 8.17 -37.98 29.71
N SER A 416 8.80 -39.11 29.40
CA SER A 416 8.99 -40.21 30.35
C SER A 416 10.32 -40.91 30.07
N GLN A 417 11.40 -40.37 30.62
CA GLN A 417 12.60 -41.15 30.91
C GLN A 417 12.60 -41.45 32.41
N SER A 418 12.21 -42.68 32.75
CA SER A 418 12.51 -43.32 34.02
C SER A 418 14.03 -43.52 34.08
N ILE A 419 14.68 -42.82 35.00
CA ILE A 419 16.03 -43.12 35.47
C ILE A 419 15.86 -44.04 36.67
N THR A 420 16.38 -45.27 36.58
CA THR A 420 16.93 -45.99 37.73
C THR A 420 17.96 -47.02 37.20
N PRO A 421 18.98 -47.33 38.03
CA PRO A 421 20.36 -47.57 37.60
C PRO A 421 20.62 -48.87 36.84
#